data_AF-A0A1A9ZUE4-F1
#
_entry.id   AF-A0A1A9ZUE4-F1
#
_cell.length_a   1.000
_cell.length_b   1.000
_cell.length_c   1.000
_cell.angle_alpha   90.00
_cell.angle_beta   90.00
_cell.angle_gamma   90.00
#
_symmetry.space_group_name_H-M   'P 1'
#
loop_
_entity.id
_entity.type
_entity.pdbx_description
1 polymer ?
#
loop_
_entity_poly.entity_id
_entity_poly.type
_entity_poly.pdbx_seq_one_letter_code
_entity_poly.pdbx_strand_id
1 'polypeptide(L)'
;MHLLFFLTGGVGLQNIPPNPASAWLPEKAWTQVVLASNLEGLPKFFTNFEKDIAKWKIYYDLSSPEEASLPAPYENVDEMLHLIILKCLRPDKIVPAVRSYITRNMDRSFVEPPPFDLNASFGDSSPKIPLVFLLSPGSDPMASLFMYAKQRNMYDKYVYNLLSIL
;
A
#
# COMPACT_ATOMS: atom_id res chain seq x y z
N MET A 1 14.19 11.67 -4.70
CA MET A 1 14.93 10.44 -5.07
C MET A 1 14.41 9.20 -4.33
N HIS A 2 14.10 9.29 -3.02
CA HIS A 2 13.67 8.15 -2.19
C HIS A 2 12.39 7.46 -2.68
N LEU A 3 11.34 8.21 -3.05
CA LEU A 3 10.10 7.62 -3.57
C LEU A 3 10.33 6.79 -4.84
N LEU A 4 11.16 7.27 -5.77
CA LEU A 4 11.46 6.53 -6.99
C LEU A 4 12.13 5.20 -6.66
N PHE A 5 13.13 5.21 -5.76
CA PHE A 5 13.74 3.98 -5.26
C PHE A 5 12.71 3.07 -4.59
N PHE A 6 11.85 3.62 -3.74
CA PHE A 6 10.79 2.86 -3.07
C PHE A 6 9.86 2.17 -4.08
N LEU A 7 9.60 2.76 -5.24
CA LEU A 7 8.76 2.15 -6.27
C LEU A 7 9.51 1.14 -7.15
N THR A 8 10.74 1.46 -7.57
CA THR A 8 11.47 0.68 -8.59
C THR A 8 12.51 -0.28 -8.04
N GLY A 9 12.92 -0.13 -6.77
CA GLY A 9 14.01 -0.89 -6.15
C GLY A 9 15.42 -0.44 -6.55
N GLY A 10 15.53 0.73 -7.19
CA GLY A 10 16.79 1.25 -7.72
C GLY A 10 17.25 0.54 -9.00
N VAL A 11 18.31 1.06 -9.61
CA VAL A 11 18.93 0.47 -10.82
C VAL A 11 20.37 0.06 -10.52
N GLY A 12 20.78 -1.03 -11.16
CA GLY A 12 21.86 -1.94 -10.75
C GLY A 12 23.20 -1.29 -10.39
N LEU A 13 23.74 -1.76 -9.27
CA LEU A 13 25.15 -1.66 -8.94
C LEU A 13 25.93 -2.76 -9.67
N GLN A 14 27.11 -2.42 -10.18
CA GLN A 14 28.13 -3.42 -10.49
C GLN A 14 28.86 -3.76 -9.17
N ASN A 15 29.11 -5.06 -8.94
CA ASN A 15 29.78 -5.60 -7.73
C ASN A 15 28.99 -5.52 -6.42
N ILE A 16 27.89 -6.27 -6.33
CA ILE A 16 27.18 -6.50 -5.06
C ILE A 16 28.05 -7.40 -4.17
N PRO A 17 28.36 -7.02 -2.92
CA PRO A 17 29.11 -7.86 -1.98
C PRO A 17 28.36 -9.16 -1.66
N PRO A 18 29.05 -10.24 -1.25
CA PRO A 18 28.39 -11.48 -0.87
C PRO A 18 27.44 -11.26 0.31
N ASN A 19 26.30 -11.93 0.29
CA ASN A 19 25.30 -11.83 1.34
C ASN A 19 25.84 -12.39 2.66
N PRO A 20 26.00 -11.55 3.70
CA PRO A 20 26.54 -11.97 4.99
C PRO A 20 25.53 -12.80 5.80
N ALA A 21 24.26 -12.83 5.37
CA ALA A 21 23.12 -13.39 6.07
C ALA A 21 22.37 -14.43 5.22
N SER A 22 23.05 -15.11 4.30
CA SER A 22 22.45 -16.07 3.35
C SER A 22 21.66 -17.22 4.00
N ALA A 23 21.88 -17.49 5.29
CA ALA A 23 21.11 -18.45 6.08
C ALA A 23 19.62 -18.05 6.25
N TRP A 24 19.29 -16.77 6.15
CA TRP A 24 17.93 -16.27 6.43
C TRP A 24 17.48 -15.08 5.58
N LEU A 25 18.40 -14.31 5.00
CA LEU A 25 18.10 -13.19 4.12
C LEU A 25 18.21 -13.64 2.65
N PRO A 26 17.15 -13.57 1.84
CA PRO A 26 17.23 -13.90 0.42
C PRO A 26 18.17 -12.96 -0.35
N GLU A 27 18.86 -13.46 -1.37
CA GLU A 27 19.78 -12.67 -2.22
C GLU A 27 19.13 -11.41 -2.83
N LYS A 28 17.85 -11.52 -3.19
CA LYS A 28 17.08 -10.38 -3.70
C LYS A 28 16.91 -9.28 -2.64
N ALA A 29 16.67 -9.65 -1.38
CA ALA A 29 16.57 -8.71 -0.27
C ALA A 29 17.93 -8.07 0.03
N TRP A 30 19.00 -8.87 0.04
CA TRP A 30 20.37 -8.36 0.20
C TRP A 30 20.75 -7.35 -0.89
N THR A 31 20.44 -7.66 -2.15
CA THR A 31 20.64 -6.74 -3.27
C THR A 31 19.96 -5.39 -3.02
N GLN A 32 18.74 -5.39 -2.47
CA GLN A 32 18.01 -4.17 -2.14
C GLN A 32 18.66 -3.39 -0.98
N VAL A 33 19.19 -4.08 0.05
CA VAL A 33 19.95 -3.46 1.14
C VAL A 33 21.20 -2.72 0.62
N VAL A 34 21.95 -3.38 -0.28
CA VAL A 34 23.14 -2.78 -0.89
C VAL A 34 22.76 -1.58 -1.75
N LEU A 35 21.73 -1.70 -2.60
CA LEU A 35 21.26 -0.60 -3.44
C LEU A 35 20.73 0.59 -2.62
N ALA A 36 20.02 0.33 -1.52
CA ALA A 36 19.50 1.37 -0.62
C ALA A 36 20.62 2.15 0.07
N SER A 37 21.82 1.58 0.19
CA SER A 37 22.97 2.25 0.79
C SER A 37 23.51 3.43 -0.03
N ASN A 38 23.09 3.56 -1.29
CA ASN A 38 23.41 4.70 -2.15
C ASN A 38 22.44 5.87 -1.95
N LEU A 39 21.36 5.69 -1.18
CA LEU A 39 20.42 6.76 -0.92
C LEU A 39 20.98 7.77 0.08
N GLU A 40 20.66 9.03 -0.15
CA GLU A 40 20.92 10.09 0.82
C GLU A 40 20.16 9.77 2.12
N GLY A 41 20.84 9.90 3.26
CA GLY A 41 20.29 9.52 4.57
C GLY A 41 20.45 8.04 4.95
N LEU A 42 20.92 7.16 4.04
CA LEU A 42 21.33 5.78 4.35
C LEU A 42 22.81 5.47 4.04
N PRO A 43 23.77 6.37 4.32
CA PRO A 43 25.16 6.11 4.00
C PRO A 43 25.65 4.87 4.76
N LYS A 44 26.33 3.98 4.03
CA LYS A 44 26.93 2.75 4.59
C LYS A 44 25.91 1.79 5.22
N PHE A 45 24.66 1.79 4.75
CA PHE A 45 23.63 0.91 5.31
C PHE A 45 23.99 -0.57 5.30
N PHE A 46 24.45 -1.13 4.17
CA PHE A 46 24.87 -2.52 4.10
C PHE A 46 26.05 -2.83 5.03
N THR A 47 27.01 -1.90 5.17
CA THR A 47 28.16 -2.07 6.07
C THR A 47 27.74 -2.08 7.54
N ASN A 48 26.74 -1.29 7.92
CA ASN A 48 26.18 -1.32 9.28
C ASN A 48 25.33 -2.57 9.50
N PHE A 49 24.64 -3.05 8.47
CA PHE A 49 23.93 -4.31 8.48
C PHE A 49 24.87 -5.50 8.77
N GLU A 50 26.02 -5.54 8.11
CA GLU A 50 27.06 -6.57 8.31
C GLU A 50 27.64 -6.61 9.73
N LYS A 51 27.72 -5.47 10.41
CA LYS A 51 28.23 -5.40 11.79
C LYS A 51 27.31 -6.05 12.81
N ASP A 52 26.00 -5.92 12.62
CA ASP A 52 24.98 -6.26 13.61
C ASP A 52 23.90 -7.22 13.05
N ILE A 53 24.33 -8.24 12.28
CA ILE A 53 23.44 -9.21 11.62
C ILE A 53 22.42 -9.82 12.60
N ALA A 54 22.83 -10.09 13.84
CA ALA A 54 21.95 -10.66 14.86
C ALA A 54 20.77 -9.74 15.21
N LYS A 55 20.98 -8.41 15.30
CA LYS A 55 19.89 -7.45 15.57
C LYS A 55 18.93 -7.38 14.39
N TRP A 56 19.47 -7.37 13.18
CA TRP A 56 18.67 -7.39 11.96
C TRP A 56 17.86 -8.68 11.80
N LYS A 57 18.40 -9.82 12.25
CA LYS A 57 17.66 -11.08 12.30
C LYS A 57 16.48 -11.02 13.28
N ILE A 58 16.69 -10.47 14.48
CA ILE A 58 15.61 -10.26 15.45
C ILE A 58 14.51 -9.38 14.84
N TYR A 59 14.88 -8.26 14.20
CA TYR A 59 13.91 -7.40 13.53
C TYR A 59 13.20 -8.11 12.37
N TYR A 60 13.94 -8.85 11.54
CA TYR A 60 13.39 -9.61 10.41
C TYR A 60 12.37 -10.65 10.86
N ASP A 61 12.58 -11.29 12.00
CA ASP A 61 11.73 -12.34 12.56
C ASP A 61 10.48 -11.82 13.28
N LEU A 62 10.34 -10.50 13.46
CA LEU A 62 9.15 -9.93 14.07
C LEU A 62 7.90 -10.29 13.26
N SER A 63 6.80 -10.54 13.97
CA SER A 63 5.49 -10.72 13.34
C SER A 63 4.96 -9.43 12.74
N SER A 64 5.23 -8.29 13.38
CA SER A 64 4.82 -6.94 12.98
C SER A 64 6.00 -5.96 12.99
N PRO A 65 7.02 -6.14 12.11
CA PRO A 65 8.18 -5.25 12.04
C PRO A 65 7.81 -3.80 11.71
N GLU A 66 6.70 -3.57 11.01
CA GLU A 66 6.18 -2.24 10.66
C GLU A 66 5.77 -1.38 11.86
N GLU A 67 5.58 -1.99 13.03
CA GLU A 67 5.26 -1.31 14.30
C GLU A 67 6.49 -1.15 15.20
N ALA A 68 7.61 -1.77 14.84
CA ALA A 68 8.82 -1.77 15.65
C ALA A 68 9.81 -0.68 15.20
N SER A 69 10.62 -0.22 16.15
CA SER A 69 11.77 0.64 15.82
C SER A 69 12.82 -0.16 15.06
N LEU A 70 13.43 0.48 14.06
CA LEU A 70 14.55 -0.11 13.33
C LEU A 70 15.78 -0.29 14.24
N PRO A 71 16.63 -1.29 13.99
CA PRO A 71 17.91 -1.42 14.68
C PRO A 71 18.80 -0.18 14.53
N ALA A 72 19.61 0.09 15.55
CA ALA A 72 20.60 1.15 15.54
C ALA A 72 21.50 1.12 14.29
N PRO A 73 21.84 2.28 13.70
CA PRO A 73 21.51 3.66 14.12
C PRO A 73 20.25 4.25 13.45
N TYR A 74 19.31 3.41 13.00
CA TYR A 74 18.20 3.83 12.15
C TYR A 74 16.88 4.12 12.89
N GLU A 75 16.91 4.23 14.22
CA GLU A 75 15.71 4.44 15.05
C GLU A 75 14.93 5.70 14.65
N ASN A 76 15.65 6.74 14.21
CA ASN A 76 15.12 8.07 13.94
C ASN A 76 15.32 8.51 12.47
N VAL A 77 15.41 7.56 11.53
CA VAL A 77 15.43 7.92 10.10
C VAL A 77 14.10 8.54 9.68
N ASP A 78 14.16 9.31 8.59
CA ASP A 78 12.97 9.78 7.90
C ASP A 78 12.00 8.62 7.57
N GLU A 79 10.69 8.87 7.65
CA GLU A 79 9.67 7.84 7.48
C GLU A 79 9.73 7.14 6.11
N MET A 80 10.11 7.87 5.04
CA MET A 80 10.29 7.25 3.72
C MET A 80 11.50 6.31 3.71
N LEU A 81 12.60 6.68 4.38
CA LEU A 81 13.77 5.81 4.53
C LEU A 81 13.45 4.59 5.40
N HIS A 82 12.63 4.76 6.44
CA HIS A 82 12.12 3.65 7.23
C HIS A 82 11.37 2.66 6.34
N LEU A 83 10.41 3.14 5.53
CA LEU A 83 9.63 2.30 4.61
C LEU A 83 10.53 1.58 3.59
N ILE A 84 11.60 2.24 3.11
CA ILE A 84 12.58 1.62 2.22
C ILE A 84 13.33 0.49 2.92
N ILE A 85 13.86 0.71 4.14
CA ILE A 85 14.56 -0.32 4.91
C ILE A 85 13.63 -1.52 5.17
N LEU A 86 12.40 -1.25 5.60
CA LEU A 86 11.40 -2.30 5.80
C LEU A 86 11.13 -3.05 4.49
N LYS A 87 11.05 -2.36 3.34
CA LYS A 87 10.77 -2.99 2.03
C LYS A 87 11.91 -3.90 1.61
N CYS A 88 13.15 -3.49 1.88
CA CYS A 88 14.34 -4.30 1.60
C CYS A 88 14.29 -5.65 2.33
N LEU A 89 13.81 -5.67 3.58
CA LEU A 89 13.85 -6.85 4.45
C LEU A 89 12.54 -7.66 4.43
N ARG A 90 11.40 -6.99 4.58
CA ARG A 90 10.06 -7.57 4.76
C ARG A 90 9.05 -6.92 3.80
N PRO A 91 9.17 -7.18 2.48
CA PRO A 91 8.26 -6.61 1.48
C PRO A 91 6.79 -7.02 1.70
N ASP A 92 6.55 -8.14 2.38
CA ASP A 92 5.22 -8.61 2.77
C ASP A 92 4.49 -7.66 3.74
N LYS A 93 5.25 -6.85 4.50
CA LYS A 93 4.73 -5.92 5.51
C LYS A 93 4.57 -4.49 5.02
N ILE A 94 4.79 -4.24 3.72
CA ILE A 94 4.75 -2.88 3.19
C ILE A 94 3.36 -2.30 3.09
N VAL A 95 2.34 -3.12 2.78
CA VAL A 95 0.96 -2.64 2.71
C VAL A 95 0.49 -2.05 4.06
N PRO A 96 0.58 -2.76 5.20
CA PRO A 96 0.20 -2.17 6.49
C PRO A 96 1.09 -0.99 6.90
N ALA A 97 2.40 -1.03 6.59
CA ALA A 97 3.32 0.07 6.89
C ALA A 97 2.94 1.37 6.14
N VAL A 98 2.68 1.27 4.83
CA VAL A 98 2.24 2.41 4.00
C VAL A 98 0.87 2.90 4.46
N ARG A 99 -0.03 2.00 4.87
CA ARG A 99 -1.33 2.38 5.42
C ARG A 99 -1.18 3.24 6.68
N SER A 100 -0.29 2.82 7.59
CA SER A 100 0.05 3.56 8.80
C SER A 100 0.69 4.91 8.48
N TYR A 101 1.61 4.95 7.51
CA TYR A 101 2.23 6.19 7.02
C TYR A 101 1.20 7.20 6.49
N ILE A 102 0.27 6.76 5.63
CA ILE A 102 -0.79 7.62 5.09
C ILE A 102 -1.70 8.10 6.22
N THR A 103 -2.08 7.20 7.14
CA THR A 103 -2.97 7.55 8.26
C THR A 103 -2.34 8.61 9.18
N ARG A 104 -1.02 8.53 9.42
CA ARG A 104 -0.29 9.49 10.26
C ARG A 104 -0.10 10.85 9.61
N ASN A 105 0.15 10.88 8.30
CA ASN A 105 0.48 12.12 7.57
C ASN A 105 -0.73 12.79 6.91
N MET A 106 -1.82 12.05 6.71
CA MET A 106 -3.07 12.54 6.13
C MET A 106 -4.21 12.25 7.10
N ASP A 107 -5.10 11.32 6.75
CA ASP A 107 -6.21 10.89 7.59
C ASP A 107 -6.58 9.44 7.25
N ARG A 108 -7.26 8.78 8.18
CA ARG A 108 -7.73 7.41 8.01
C ARG A 108 -8.68 7.24 6.81
N SER A 109 -9.42 8.29 6.44
CA SER A 109 -10.28 8.33 5.25
C SER A 109 -9.56 8.10 3.93
N PHE A 110 -8.23 8.29 3.86
CA PHE A 110 -7.43 8.01 2.66
C PHE A 110 -7.05 6.54 2.50
N VAL A 111 -7.26 5.72 3.53
CA VAL A 111 -6.93 4.28 3.51
C VAL A 111 -8.14 3.39 3.73
N GLU A 112 -9.31 3.96 4.03
CA GLU A 112 -10.56 3.26 4.17
C GLU A 112 -11.49 3.63 3.02
N PRO A 113 -12.16 2.65 2.38
CA PRO A 113 -13.13 2.96 1.36
C PRO A 113 -14.29 3.75 1.98
N PRO A 114 -14.77 4.82 1.31
CA PRO A 114 -15.92 5.55 1.79
C PRO A 114 -17.15 4.64 1.81
N PRO A 115 -18.10 4.87 2.72
CA PRO A 115 -19.37 4.15 2.71
C PRO A 115 -20.10 4.40 1.39
N PHE A 116 -20.79 3.37 0.89
CA PHE A 116 -21.60 3.50 -0.31
C PHE A 116 -22.79 4.44 -0.04
N ASP A 117 -22.86 5.54 -0.80
CA ASP A 117 -23.95 6.51 -0.72
C ASP A 117 -24.58 6.72 -2.11
N LEU A 118 -25.70 6.05 -2.33
CA LEU A 118 -26.47 6.17 -3.59
C LEU A 118 -27.08 7.57 -3.76
N ASN A 119 -27.45 8.25 -2.67
CA ASN A 119 -28.09 9.55 -2.74
C ASN A 119 -27.08 10.63 -3.18
N ALA A 120 -25.89 10.63 -2.57
CA ALA A 120 -24.80 11.51 -2.97
C ALA A 120 -24.36 11.23 -4.42
N SER A 121 -24.12 9.94 -4.75
CA SER A 121 -23.71 9.55 -6.11
C SER A 121 -24.73 9.96 -7.17
N PHE A 122 -26.04 9.81 -6.88
CA PHE A 122 -27.09 10.25 -7.78
C PHE A 122 -27.18 11.77 -7.90
N GLY A 123 -26.94 12.53 -6.83
CA GLY A 123 -26.87 13.98 -6.84
C GLY A 123 -25.79 14.52 -7.81
N ASP A 124 -24.66 13.82 -7.92
CA ASP A 124 -23.57 14.16 -8.82
C ASP A 124 -23.76 13.62 -10.26
N SER A 125 -24.79 12.80 -10.48
CA SER A 125 -25.09 12.18 -11.78
C SER A 125 -25.99 13.07 -12.65
N SER A 126 -26.00 12.80 -13.96
CA SER A 126 -26.93 13.44 -14.88
C SER A 126 -27.30 12.50 -16.04
N PRO A 127 -28.31 12.80 -16.87
CA PRO A 127 -28.61 11.98 -18.04
C PRO A 127 -27.44 11.83 -19.03
N LYS A 128 -26.42 12.70 -18.95
CA LYS A 128 -25.19 12.63 -19.75
C LYS A 128 -24.00 12.03 -19.00
N ILE A 129 -24.15 11.77 -17.70
CA ILE A 129 -23.14 11.20 -16.79
C ILE A 129 -23.79 10.01 -16.08
N PRO A 130 -23.77 8.81 -16.69
CA PRO A 130 -24.49 7.65 -16.16
C PRO A 130 -23.83 7.12 -14.88
N LEU A 131 -24.66 6.57 -13.99
CA LEU A 131 -24.20 5.81 -12.83
C LEU A 131 -23.84 4.38 -13.25
N VAL A 132 -22.63 3.95 -12.89
CA VAL A 132 -22.14 2.59 -13.15
C VAL A 132 -21.92 1.89 -11.81
N PHE A 133 -22.50 0.71 -11.66
CA PHE A 133 -22.34 -0.14 -10.48
C PHE A 133 -21.33 -1.23 -10.78
N LEU A 134 -20.26 -1.30 -9.98
CA LEU A 134 -19.27 -2.38 -10.04
C LEU A 134 -19.64 -3.44 -8.99
N LEU A 135 -20.07 -4.61 -9.44
CA LEU A 135 -20.56 -5.68 -8.57
C LEU A 135 -19.49 -6.74 -8.36
N SER A 136 -19.21 -7.05 -7.10
CA SER A 136 -18.54 -8.29 -6.74
C SER A 136 -19.54 -9.45 -6.84
N PRO A 137 -19.07 -10.68 -7.12
CA PRO A 137 -19.92 -11.87 -7.10
C PRO A 137 -20.73 -11.95 -5.79
N GLY A 138 -22.05 -12.12 -5.90
CA GLY A 138 -22.97 -12.22 -4.75
C GLY A 138 -23.45 -10.87 -4.18
N SER A 139 -23.01 -9.73 -4.73
CA SER A 139 -23.54 -8.40 -4.38
C SER A 139 -24.55 -7.95 -5.44
N ASP A 140 -25.82 -7.78 -5.06
CA ASP A 140 -26.87 -7.24 -5.94
C ASP A 140 -27.49 -5.97 -5.31
N PRO A 141 -27.22 -4.77 -5.87
CA PRO A 141 -27.76 -3.51 -5.35
C PRO A 141 -29.19 -3.24 -5.84
N MET A 142 -29.79 -4.11 -6.66
CA MET A 142 -31.07 -3.83 -7.32
C MET A 142 -32.20 -3.56 -6.33
N ALA A 143 -32.26 -4.26 -5.20
CA ALA A 143 -33.26 -4.01 -4.17
C ALA A 143 -33.15 -2.57 -3.61
N SER A 144 -31.94 -2.14 -3.24
CA SER A 144 -31.68 -0.80 -2.72
C SER A 144 -31.93 0.29 -3.77
N LEU A 145 -31.53 0.03 -5.02
CA LEU A 145 -31.77 0.94 -6.15
C LEU A 145 -33.26 1.09 -6.44
N PHE A 146 -34.02 0.01 -6.39
CA PHE A 146 -35.47 0.02 -6.58
C PHE A 146 -36.18 0.79 -5.46
N MET A 147 -35.77 0.59 -4.21
CA MET A 147 -36.29 1.37 -3.09
C MET A 147 -35.99 2.87 -3.26
N TYR A 148 -34.78 3.22 -3.67
CA TYR A 148 -34.37 4.60 -3.93
C TYR A 148 -35.19 5.25 -5.06
N ALA A 149 -35.41 4.51 -6.16
CA ALA A 149 -36.26 4.92 -7.27
C ALA A 149 -37.69 5.27 -6.83
N LYS A 150 -38.26 4.41 -5.98
CA LYS A 150 -39.60 4.59 -5.43
C LYS A 150 -39.68 5.84 -4.55
N GLN A 151 -38.69 6.07 -3.68
CA GLN A 151 -38.62 7.27 -2.84
C GLN A 151 -38.54 8.57 -3.66
N ARG A 152 -37.92 8.52 -4.84
CA ARG A 152 -37.79 9.66 -5.76
C ARG A 152 -38.96 9.79 -6.76
N ASN A 153 -40.00 8.96 -6.67
CA ASN A 153 -41.10 8.87 -7.65
C ASN A 153 -40.62 8.62 -9.09
N MET A 154 -39.53 7.87 -9.25
CA MET A 154 -38.93 7.54 -10.55
C MET A 154 -39.22 6.10 -11.01
N TYR A 155 -40.04 5.36 -10.25
CA TYR A 155 -40.29 3.92 -10.47
C TYR A 155 -40.77 3.57 -11.89
N ASP A 156 -41.56 4.43 -12.53
CA ASP A 156 -42.06 4.23 -13.89
C ASP A 156 -40.96 4.26 -14.98
N LYS A 157 -39.82 4.93 -14.70
CA LYS A 157 -38.69 5.03 -15.64
C LYS A 157 -37.73 3.84 -15.58
N TYR A 158 -37.73 3.09 -14.48
CA TYR A 158 -36.84 1.92 -14.29
C TYR A 158 -37.27 0.71 -15.11
N VAL A 159 -38.58 0.55 -15.35
CA VAL A 159 -39.13 -0.60 -16.08
C VAL A 159 -38.75 -0.56 -17.58
N TYR A 160 -38.61 0.63 -18.17
CA TYR A 160 -38.35 0.77 -19.61
C TYR A 160 -36.88 0.55 -20.03
N ASN A 161 -35.91 0.92 -19.18
CA ASN A 161 -34.49 0.85 -19.54
C ASN A 161 -33.80 -0.48 -19.16
N LEU A 162 -34.37 -1.29 -18.27
CA LEU A 162 -33.82 -2.62 -17.95
C LEU A 162 -34.22 -3.70 -18.97
N LEU A 163 -35.40 -3.56 -19.59
CA LEU A 163 -35.87 -4.48 -20.65
C LEU A 163 -35.14 -4.29 -21.99
N SER A 164 -34.24 -3.31 -22.10
CA SER A 164 -33.49 -2.99 -23.32
C SER A 164 -31.99 -3.31 -23.24
N ILE A 165 -31.51 -3.87 -22.12
CA ILE A 165 -30.09 -4.29 -21.94
C ILE A 165 -29.97 -5.78 -21.52
N LEU A 166 -31.08 -6.53 -21.49
CA LEU A 166 -31.10 -7.99 -21.48
C LEU A 166 -31.58 -8.50 -22.84
#